data_AF-A0A7J2XBV5-F1
#
_entry.id   AF-A0A7J2XBV5-F1
#
_cell.length_a   1.000
_cell.length_b   1.000
_cell.length_c   1.000
_cell.angle_alpha   90.00
_cell.angle_beta   90.00
_cell.angle_gamma   90.00
#
_symmetry.space_group_name_H-M   'P 1'
#
loop_
_entity.id
_entity.type
_entity.pdbx_description
1 polymer ?
#
loop_
_entity_poly.entity_id
_entity_poly.type
_entity_poly.pdbx_seq_one_letter_code
_entity_poly.pdbx_strand_id
1 'polypeptide(L)'
;MEMAKKIPVSIPAISIARSILGRDLAESLFSLFLCTVGDLFTGIAMGIFTGYLEMLPALLILIPPTIGMRGNIFASLGSRLGTYLHTGEISPSFKMNPLLTQNIYSSMALTGISGILLGFLSTLVSHLLGMKASIYDMVLISIIAGILSAIVMLLFTFIIAFLSFR
;
A
#
# COMPACT_ATOMS: atom_id res chain seq x y z
N MET A 1 6.46 39.09 -32.58
CA MET A 1 6.45 39.47 -31.15
C MET A 1 5.06 39.98 -30.83
N GLU A 2 4.11 39.10 -30.55
CA GLU A 2 2.82 39.53 -30.01
C GLU A 2 2.11 38.40 -29.27
N MET A 3 1.50 38.77 -28.16
CA MET A 3 0.43 38.06 -27.44
C MET A 3 0.80 36.86 -26.56
N ALA A 4 1.63 37.10 -25.54
CA ALA A 4 1.44 36.45 -24.24
C ALA A 4 0.27 37.14 -23.50
N LYS A 5 -0.97 36.76 -23.87
CA LYS A 5 -2.21 37.20 -23.20
C LYS A 5 -2.18 36.68 -21.76
N LYS A 6 -1.75 37.52 -20.81
CA LYS A 6 -1.87 37.28 -19.36
C LYS A 6 -3.34 36.99 -19.05
N ILE A 7 -3.65 35.76 -18.68
CA ILE A 7 -4.95 35.37 -18.14
C ILE A 7 -4.97 35.91 -16.69
N PRO A 8 -5.79 36.92 -16.35
CA PRO A 8 -5.89 37.38 -14.98
C PRO A 8 -6.79 36.39 -14.23
N VAL A 9 -6.19 35.39 -13.59
CA VAL A 9 -6.90 34.45 -12.73
C VAL A 9 -6.97 35.06 -11.33
N SER A 10 -7.83 36.06 -11.13
CA SER A 10 -8.21 36.54 -9.79
C SER A 10 -9.36 35.67 -9.28
N ILE A 11 -9.08 34.39 -8.97
CA ILE A 11 -10.08 33.55 -8.32
C ILE A 11 -10.24 34.06 -6.88
N PRO A 12 -11.44 34.48 -6.45
CA PRO A 12 -11.64 34.92 -5.09
C PRO A 12 -11.37 33.74 -4.13
N ALA A 13 -10.60 33.98 -3.06
CA ALA A 13 -10.24 32.97 -2.07
C ALA A 13 -11.47 32.21 -1.51
N ILE A 14 -12.63 32.88 -1.49
CA ILE A 14 -13.93 32.32 -1.10
C ILE A 14 -14.43 31.20 -2.04
N SER A 15 -14.12 31.27 -3.34
CA SER A 15 -14.48 30.23 -4.32
C SER A 15 -13.63 28.97 -4.12
N ILE A 16 -12.32 29.15 -3.89
CA ILE A 16 -11.38 28.05 -3.59
C ILE A 16 -11.75 27.40 -2.25
N ALA A 17 -12.02 28.19 -1.22
CA ALA A 17 -12.46 27.67 0.07
C ALA A 17 -13.77 26.87 -0.04
N ARG A 18 -14.72 27.33 -0.86
CA ARG A 18 -16.00 26.63 -1.09
C ARG A 18 -15.82 25.34 -1.90
N SER A 19 -14.91 25.29 -2.88
CA SER A 19 -14.65 24.06 -3.64
C SER A 19 -13.96 22.99 -2.78
N ILE A 20 -12.96 23.40 -1.99
CA ILE A 20 -12.22 22.52 -1.08
C ILE A 20 -13.15 21.97 0.00
N LEU A 21 -13.94 22.83 0.66
CA LEU A 21 -14.81 22.43 1.77
C LEU A 21 -16.00 21.58 1.32
N GLY A 22 -16.43 21.71 0.06
CA GLY A 22 -17.56 20.98 -0.49
C GLY A 22 -17.15 19.68 -1.19
N ARG A 23 -16.55 19.81 -2.37
CA ARG A 23 -16.36 18.69 -3.29
C ARG A 23 -15.15 17.85 -2.94
N ASP A 24 -14.00 18.49 -2.74
CA ASP A 24 -12.74 17.79 -2.47
C ASP A 24 -12.80 17.03 -1.13
N LEU A 25 -13.44 17.65 -0.13
CA LEU A 25 -13.72 17.01 1.16
C LEU A 25 -14.68 15.82 1.01
N ALA A 26 -15.75 15.95 0.24
CA ALA A 26 -16.70 14.85 0.05
C ALA A 26 -16.06 13.65 -0.68
N GLU A 27 -15.25 13.90 -1.72
CA GLU A 27 -14.51 12.87 -2.44
C GLU A 27 -13.50 12.15 -1.51
N SER A 28 -12.78 12.92 -0.69
CA SER A 28 -11.83 12.38 0.29
C SER A 28 -12.52 11.59 1.41
N LEU A 29 -13.63 12.10 1.96
CA LEU A 29 -14.42 11.42 2.98
C LEU A 29 -15.02 10.12 2.45
N PHE A 30 -15.47 10.10 1.19
CA PHE A 30 -15.98 8.88 0.56
C PHE A 30 -14.87 7.82 0.43
N SER A 31 -13.67 8.22 -0.02
CA SER A 31 -12.51 7.32 -0.07
C SER A 31 -12.13 6.81 1.33
N LEU A 32 -12.09 7.70 2.33
CA LEU A 32 -11.76 7.35 3.71
C LEU A 32 -12.80 6.41 4.32
N PHE A 33 -14.09 6.61 4.02
CA PHE A 33 -15.16 5.72 4.44
C PHE A 33 -14.94 4.30 3.90
N LEU A 34 -14.63 4.15 2.61
CA LEU A 34 -14.30 2.84 2.02
C LEU A 34 -13.06 2.20 2.65
N CYS A 35 -12.00 2.98 2.91
CA CYS A 35 -10.81 2.50 3.62
C CYS A 35 -11.18 1.99 5.02
N THR A 36 -11.95 2.77 5.77
CA THR A 36 -12.37 2.43 7.14
C THR A 36 -13.18 1.15 7.19
N VAL A 37 -14.05 0.91 6.19
CA VAL A 37 -14.77 -0.36 6.07
C VAL A 37 -13.81 -1.53 5.87
N GLY A 38 -12.78 -1.38 5.04
CA GLY A 38 -11.70 -2.36 4.89
C GLY A 38 -10.93 -2.60 6.18
N ASP A 39 -10.56 -1.54 6.89
CA ASP A 39 -9.83 -1.59 8.15
C ASP A 39 -10.66 -2.26 9.26
N LEU A 40 -11.99 -2.11 9.24
CA LEU A 40 -12.90 -2.81 10.14
C LEU A 40 -12.80 -4.32 9.96
N PHE A 41 -12.73 -4.83 8.72
CA PHE A 41 -12.53 -6.27 8.49
C PHE A 41 -11.19 -6.76 9.03
N THR A 42 -10.13 -5.97 8.87
CA THR A 42 -8.82 -6.26 9.47
C THR A 42 -8.90 -6.32 11.00
N GLY A 43 -9.59 -5.35 11.62
CA GLY A 43 -9.80 -5.32 13.06
C GLY A 43 -10.60 -6.52 13.59
N ILE A 44 -11.67 -6.92 12.88
CA ILE A 44 -12.44 -8.13 13.21
C ILE A 44 -11.55 -9.37 13.10
N ALA A 45 -10.76 -9.50 12.03
CA ALA A 45 -9.83 -10.62 11.88
C ALA A 45 -8.82 -10.67 13.04
N MET A 46 -8.19 -9.55 13.40
CA MET A 46 -7.31 -9.49 14.56
C MET A 46 -8.04 -9.86 15.86
N GLY A 47 -9.30 -9.45 16.03
CA GLY A 47 -10.15 -9.81 17.14
C GLY A 47 -10.38 -11.32 17.25
N ILE A 48 -10.62 -12.01 16.13
CA ILE A 48 -10.78 -13.47 16.08
C ILE A 48 -9.47 -14.19 16.44
N PHE A 49 -8.32 -13.65 15.99
CA PHE A 49 -7.00 -14.23 16.24
C PHE A 49 -6.35 -13.79 17.56
N THR A 50 -7.09 -13.13 18.47
CA THR A 50 -6.57 -12.68 19.77
C THR A 50 -5.91 -13.79 20.57
N GLY A 51 -6.44 -15.02 20.57
CA GLY A 51 -5.82 -16.14 21.27
C GLY A 51 -4.38 -16.45 20.81
N TYR A 52 -4.06 -16.25 19.53
CA TYR A 52 -2.68 -16.40 19.03
C TYR A 52 -1.80 -15.19 19.40
N LEU A 53 -2.39 -14.00 19.46
CA LEU A 53 -1.69 -12.78 19.87
C LEU A 53 -1.34 -12.81 21.37
N GLU A 54 -2.13 -13.47 22.20
CA GLU A 54 -1.82 -13.71 23.61
C GLU A 54 -0.67 -14.71 23.79
N MET A 55 -0.59 -15.73 22.94
CA MET A 55 0.51 -16.71 22.96
C MET A 55 1.84 -16.10 22.48
N LEU A 56 1.80 -15.19 21.51
CA LEU A 56 2.98 -14.51 20.98
C LEU A 56 2.73 -12.98 20.84
N PRO A 57 2.81 -12.22 21.94
CA PRO A 57 2.50 -10.77 21.96
C PRO A 57 3.40 -9.93 21.05
N ALA A 58 4.60 -10.42 20.74
CA ALA A 58 5.54 -9.82 19.79
C ALA A 58 4.93 -9.64 18.38
N LEU A 59 3.91 -10.42 18.01
CA LEU A 59 3.19 -10.25 16.74
C LEU A 59 2.51 -8.89 16.62
N LEU A 60 2.06 -8.29 17.72
CA LEU A 60 1.44 -6.97 17.72
C LEU A 60 2.40 -5.87 17.24
N ILE A 61 3.71 -6.08 17.40
CA ILE A 61 4.74 -5.17 16.88
C ILE A 61 4.98 -5.41 15.39
N LEU A 62 4.93 -6.67 14.95
CA LEU A 62 5.22 -7.04 13.57
C LEU A 62 4.07 -6.73 12.60
N ILE A 63 2.82 -6.85 13.05
CA ILE A 63 1.63 -6.74 12.19
C ILE A 63 1.50 -5.34 11.55
N PRO A 64 1.49 -4.23 12.30
CA PRO A 64 1.32 -2.89 11.71
C PRO A 64 2.35 -2.52 10.64
N PRO A 65 3.68 -2.67 10.85
CA PRO A 65 4.64 -2.32 9.82
C PRO A 65 4.60 -3.27 8.63
N THR A 66 4.24 -4.55 8.84
CA THR A 66 4.07 -5.51 7.74
C THR A 66 2.92 -5.08 6.83
N ILE A 67 1.76 -4.72 7.40
CA ILE A 67 0.59 -4.21 6.65
C ILE A 67 0.95 -2.90 5.94
N GLY A 68 1.54 -1.94 6.66
CA GLY A 68 1.93 -0.64 6.09
C GLY A 68 2.90 -0.77 4.90
N MET A 69 3.86 -1.69 4.99
CA MET A 69 4.80 -1.93 3.89
C MET A 69 4.12 -2.51 2.65
N ARG A 70 3.04 -3.29 2.80
CA ARG A 70 2.26 -3.77 1.64
C ARG A 70 1.63 -2.61 0.89
N GLY A 71 1.00 -1.68 1.62
CA GLY A 71 0.44 -0.46 1.05
C GLY A 71 1.49 0.32 0.25
N ASN A 72 2.66 0.55 0.84
CA ASN A 72 3.73 1.32 0.19
C ASN A 72 4.29 0.67 -1.08
N ILE A 73 4.58 -0.63 -1.04
CA ILE A 73 5.15 -1.35 -2.18
C ILE A 73 4.15 -1.40 -3.34
N PHE A 74 2.92 -1.81 -3.07
CA PHE A 74 1.93 -2.07 -4.10
C PHE A 74 1.22 -0.82 -4.61
N ALA A 75 1.08 0.24 -3.79
CA ALA A 75 0.64 1.54 -4.28
C ALA A 75 1.69 2.17 -5.22
N SER A 76 2.98 2.06 -4.89
CA SER A 76 4.08 2.50 -5.76
C SER A 76 4.14 1.70 -7.06
N LEU A 77 3.92 0.39 -7.00
CA LEU A 77 3.78 -0.44 -8.19
C LEU A 77 2.59 0.01 -9.05
N GLY A 78 1.41 0.18 -8.45
CA GLY A 78 0.20 0.64 -9.15
C GLY A 78 0.39 1.99 -9.84
N SER A 79 1.04 2.95 -9.17
CA SER A 79 1.38 4.26 -9.76
C SER A 79 2.30 4.15 -10.97
N ARG A 80 3.33 3.28 -10.90
CA ARG A 80 4.20 2.99 -12.05
C ARG A 80 3.43 2.34 -13.19
N LEU A 81 2.60 1.33 -12.90
CA LEU A 81 1.78 0.66 -13.90
C LEU A 81 0.79 1.61 -14.58
N GLY A 82 0.12 2.47 -13.80
CA GLY A 82 -0.77 3.50 -14.34
C GLY A 82 -0.04 4.45 -15.29
N THR A 83 1.14 4.93 -14.89
CA THR A 83 1.99 5.76 -15.75
C THR A 83 2.33 5.03 -17.05
N TYR A 84 2.81 3.78 -16.98
CA TYR A 84 3.18 3.00 -18.17
C TYR A 84 2.00 2.72 -19.11
N LEU A 85 0.79 2.55 -18.57
CA LEU A 85 -0.42 2.38 -19.38
C LEU A 85 -0.78 3.69 -20.10
N HIS A 86 -0.73 4.83 -19.40
CA HIS A 86 -1.04 6.14 -19.98
C HIS A 86 0.04 6.67 -20.93
N THR A 87 1.32 6.28 -20.76
CA THR A 87 2.40 6.61 -21.71
C THR A 87 2.47 5.66 -22.90
N GLY A 88 1.73 4.56 -22.88
CA GLY A 88 1.73 3.55 -23.95
C GLY A 88 2.95 2.61 -23.93
N GLU A 89 3.77 2.66 -22.89
CA GLU A 89 4.90 1.73 -22.70
C GLU A 89 4.43 0.29 -22.42
N ILE A 90 3.26 0.15 -21.79
CA ILE A 90 2.57 -1.12 -21.59
C ILE A 90 1.23 -1.06 -22.30
N SER A 91 0.97 -2.04 -23.17
CA SER A 91 -0.34 -2.17 -23.80
C SER A 91 -1.40 -2.54 -22.77
N PRO A 92 -2.67 -2.10 -22.93
CA PRO A 92 -3.80 -2.52 -22.09
C PRO A 92 -4.24 -3.98 -22.37
N SER A 93 -3.30 -4.85 -22.69
CA SER A 93 -3.48 -6.28 -22.85
C SER A 93 -2.64 -6.99 -21.79
N PHE A 94 -3.11 -8.14 -21.26
CA PHE A 94 -2.39 -8.97 -20.29
C PHE A 94 -1.10 -9.62 -20.84
N LYS A 95 -0.51 -9.07 -21.91
CA LYS A 95 0.76 -9.54 -22.45
C LYS A 95 1.90 -9.14 -21.52
N MET A 96 2.72 -10.13 -21.18
CA MET A 96 3.95 -9.92 -20.43
C MET A 96 4.91 -9.03 -21.24
N ASN A 97 5.17 -7.84 -20.72
CA ASN A 97 6.18 -6.91 -21.22
C ASN A 97 7.41 -6.98 -20.31
N PRO A 98 8.65 -6.90 -20.83
CA PRO A 98 9.86 -6.87 -19.99
C PRO A 98 9.80 -5.84 -18.85
N LEU A 99 9.24 -4.64 -19.09
CA LEU A 99 9.07 -3.61 -18.05
C LEU A 99 8.13 -4.07 -16.93
N LEU A 100 7.03 -4.72 -17.30
CA LEU A 100 6.05 -5.25 -16.36
C LEU A 100 6.67 -6.32 -15.45
N THR A 101 7.35 -7.28 -16.08
CA THR A 101 8.03 -8.37 -15.40
C THR A 101 9.12 -7.84 -14.46
N GLN A 102 9.92 -6.86 -14.89
CA GLN A 102 10.93 -6.23 -14.03
C GLN A 102 10.29 -5.57 -12.80
N ASN A 103 9.20 -4.84 -12.97
CA ASN A 103 8.50 -4.19 -11.85
C ASN A 103 7.89 -5.21 -10.87
N ILE A 104 7.36 -6.34 -11.36
CA ILE A 104 6.92 -7.46 -10.52
C ILE A 104 8.10 -8.01 -9.72
N TYR A 105 9.21 -8.35 -10.39
CA TYR A 105 10.40 -8.91 -9.72
C TYR A 105 10.97 -7.94 -8.67
N SER A 106 11.07 -6.64 -8.98
CA SER A 106 11.53 -5.64 -8.02
C SER A 106 10.60 -5.55 -6.81
N SER A 107 9.28 -5.62 -7.01
CA SER A 107 8.31 -5.55 -5.92
C SER A 107 8.32 -6.81 -5.04
N MET A 108 8.54 -7.98 -5.65
CA MET A 108 8.73 -9.25 -4.94
C MET A 108 10.04 -9.27 -4.16
N ALA A 109 11.14 -8.80 -4.76
CA ALA A 109 12.43 -8.68 -4.07
C ALA A 109 12.33 -7.72 -2.88
N LEU A 110 11.71 -6.55 -3.07
CA LEU A 110 11.48 -5.58 -2.00
C LEU A 110 10.60 -6.16 -0.90
N THR A 111 9.62 -7.00 -1.25
CA THR A 111 8.80 -7.73 -0.27
C THR A 111 9.64 -8.67 0.59
N GLY A 112 10.48 -9.50 -0.03
CA GLY A 112 11.34 -10.42 0.71
C GLY A 112 12.33 -9.70 1.61
N ILE A 113 13.02 -8.69 1.08
CA ILE A 113 14.01 -7.89 1.82
C ILE A 113 13.34 -7.16 3.00
N SER A 114 12.20 -6.49 2.75
CA SER A 114 11.46 -5.80 3.81
C SER A 114 10.90 -6.78 4.85
N GLY A 115 10.45 -7.98 4.45
CA GLY A 115 10.02 -9.02 5.38
C GLY A 115 11.11 -9.43 6.36
N ILE A 116 12.32 -9.69 5.85
CA ILE A 116 13.49 -10.01 6.69
C ILE A 116 13.80 -8.87 7.65
N LEU A 117 13.88 -7.64 7.13
CA LEU A 117 14.19 -6.45 7.93
C LEU A 117 13.14 -6.20 9.01
N LEU A 118 11.85 -6.32 8.69
CA LEU A 118 10.75 -6.12 9.63
C LEU A 118 10.70 -7.20 10.70
N GLY A 119 10.95 -8.46 10.36
CA GLY A 119 11.04 -9.54 11.35
C GLY A 119 12.18 -9.31 12.34
N PHE A 120 13.34 -8.89 11.83
CA PHE A 120 14.50 -8.54 12.65
C PHE A 120 14.22 -7.32 13.55
N LEU A 121 13.73 -6.22 12.98
CA LEU A 121 13.39 -5.00 13.74
C LEU A 121 12.31 -5.25 14.79
N SER A 122 11.27 -6.00 14.44
CA SER A 122 10.18 -6.31 15.37
C SER A 122 10.68 -7.16 16.54
N THR A 123 11.61 -8.08 16.29
CA THR A 123 12.26 -8.86 17.36
C THR A 123 13.08 -7.95 18.28
N LEU A 124 13.87 -7.03 17.71
CA LEU A 124 14.66 -6.06 18.47
C LEU A 124 13.76 -5.22 19.39
N VAL A 125 12.70 -4.65 18.83
CA VAL A 125 11.73 -3.83 19.58
C VAL A 125 11.00 -4.66 20.64
N SER A 126 10.65 -5.91 20.32
CA SER A 126 10.02 -6.84 21.28
C SER A 126 10.91 -7.09 22.49
N HIS A 127 12.22 -7.31 22.27
CA HIS A 127 13.17 -7.49 23.36
C HIS A 127 13.38 -6.22 24.19
N LEU A 128 13.40 -5.05 23.57
CA LEU A 128 13.45 -3.77 24.29
C LEU A 128 12.22 -3.56 25.20
N LEU A 129 11.07 -4.10 24.81
CA LEU A 129 9.83 -4.06 25.59
C LEU A 129 9.69 -5.22 26.59
N GLY A 130 10.74 -6.03 26.77
CA GLY A 130 10.75 -7.14 27.74
C GLY A 130 10.00 -8.39 27.29
N MET A 131 9.61 -8.48 26.02
CA MET A 131 8.90 -9.64 25.47
C MET A 131 9.88 -10.70 24.96
N LYS A 132 9.53 -11.97 25.20
CA LYS A 132 10.25 -13.12 24.64
C LYS A 132 9.77 -13.36 23.22
N ALA A 133 10.65 -13.13 22.25
CA ALA A 133 10.41 -13.42 20.84
C ALA A 133 11.65 -14.10 20.25
N SER A 134 11.45 -15.20 19.53
CA SER A 134 12.53 -15.81 18.77
C SER A 134 12.71 -15.04 17.46
N ILE A 135 13.95 -14.70 17.13
CA ILE A 135 14.25 -13.99 15.88
C ILE A 135 13.92 -14.83 14.66
N TYR A 136 14.10 -16.15 14.76
CA TYR A 136 13.77 -17.09 13.71
C TYR A 136 12.28 -17.12 13.42
N ASP A 137 11.46 -17.17 14.49
CA ASP A 137 10.00 -17.23 14.34
C ASP A 137 9.45 -15.93 13.74
N MET A 138 9.90 -14.76 14.24
CA MET A 138 9.46 -13.46 13.73
C MET A 138 9.84 -13.23 12.27
N VAL A 139 11.08 -13.56 11.88
CA VAL A 139 11.54 -13.42 10.50
C VAL A 139 10.80 -14.38 9.58
N LEU A 140 10.61 -15.64 10.00
CA LEU A 140 9.92 -16.65 9.19
C LEU A 140 8.45 -16.29 9.00
N ILE A 141 7.75 -15.88 10.06
CA ILE A 141 6.37 -15.41 10.00
C ILE A 141 6.26 -14.21 9.04
N SER A 142 7.17 -13.24 9.16
CA SER A 142 7.20 -12.04 8.31
C SER A 142 7.40 -12.38 6.82
N ILE A 143 8.33 -13.28 6.50
CA ILE A 143 8.59 -13.68 5.11
C ILE A 143 7.39 -14.42 4.52
N ILE A 144 6.85 -15.40 5.24
CA ILE A 144 5.71 -16.19 4.75
C ILE A 144 4.48 -15.30 4.57
N ALA A 145 4.15 -14.48 5.56
CA ALA A 145 3.05 -13.52 5.45
C ALA A 145 3.30 -12.52 4.30
N GLY A 146 4.53 -12.04 4.15
CA GLY A 146 4.94 -11.14 3.07
C GLY A 146 4.75 -11.74 1.69
N ILE A 147 5.18 -12.98 1.47
CA ILE A 147 5.04 -13.68 0.18
C ILE A 147 3.56 -13.96 -0.11
N LEU A 148 2.81 -14.48 0.87
CA LEU A 148 1.40 -14.83 0.70
C LEU A 148 0.57 -13.59 0.35
N SER A 149 0.77 -12.50 1.10
CA SER A 149 0.09 -11.23 0.83
C SER A 149 0.53 -10.60 -0.48
N ALA A 150 1.80 -10.73 -0.87
CA ALA A 150 2.28 -10.18 -2.14
C ALA A 150 1.61 -10.80 -3.36
N ILE A 151 1.31 -12.10 -3.33
CA ILE A 151 0.58 -12.76 -4.43
C ILE A 151 -0.80 -12.13 -4.60
N VAL A 152 -1.53 -11.98 -3.49
CA VAL A 152 -2.87 -11.37 -3.48
C VAL A 152 -2.80 -9.91 -3.92
N MET A 153 -1.90 -9.14 -3.34
CA MET A 153 -1.76 -7.70 -3.64
C MET A 153 -1.34 -7.45 -5.08
N LEU A 154 -0.43 -8.24 -5.64
CA LEU A 154 -0.09 -8.14 -7.06
C LEU A 154 -1.33 -8.32 -7.93
N LEU A 155 -2.13 -9.35 -7.69
CA LEU A 155 -3.35 -9.57 -8.48
C LEU A 155 -4.28 -8.35 -8.42
N PHE A 156 -4.55 -7.83 -7.22
CA PHE A 156 -5.40 -6.64 -7.05
C PHE A 156 -4.80 -5.40 -7.73
N THR A 157 -3.51 -5.11 -7.53
CA THR A 157 -2.84 -3.96 -8.16
C THR A 157 -2.95 -4.02 -9.67
N PHE A 158 -2.77 -5.20 -10.27
CA PHE A 158 -2.95 -5.39 -11.70
C PHE A 158 -4.38 -5.16 -12.15
N ILE A 159 -5.35 -5.81 -11.50
CA ILE A 159 -6.77 -5.64 -11.86
C ILE A 159 -7.18 -4.17 -11.81
N ILE A 160 -6.84 -3.48 -10.72
CA ILE A 160 -7.20 -2.08 -10.51
C ILE A 160 -6.50 -1.19 -11.54
N ALA A 161 -5.21 -1.37 -11.80
CA ALA A 161 -4.47 -0.54 -12.77
C ALA A 161 -5.04 -0.66 -14.19
N PHE A 162 -5.33 -1.87 -14.65
CA PHE A 162 -5.87 -2.09 -15.99
C PHE A 162 -7.35 -1.71 -16.11
N LEU A 163 -8.14 -1.93 -15.05
CA LEU A 163 -9.55 -1.55 -15.03
C LEU A 163 -9.71 -0.03 -14.98
N SER A 164 -8.88 0.67 -14.21
CA SER A 164 -8.93 2.12 -14.08
C SER A 164 -8.50 2.86 -15.35
N PHE A 165 -7.67 2.23 -16.20
CA PHE A 165 -7.27 2.80 -17.49
C PHE A 165 -8.39 2.73 -18.53
N ARG A 166 -9.28 1.73 -18.41
CA ARG A 166 -10.37 1.47 -19.37
C ARG A 166 -11.59 2.32 -19.06
#